data_AF-A0A4Y1N0B2-F1
#
_entry.id   AF-A0A4Y1N0B2-F1
#
_cell.length_a   1.000
_cell.length_b   1.000
_cell.length_c   1.000
_cell.angle_alpha   90.00
_cell.angle_beta   90.00
_cell.angle_gamma   90.00
#
_symmetry.space_group_name_H-M   'P 1'
#
loop_
_entity.id
_entity.type
_entity.pdbx_description
1 polymer ?
#
loop_
_entity_poly.entity_id
_entity_poly.type
_entity_poly.pdbx_seq_one_letter_code
_entity_poly.pdbx_strand_id
1 'polypeptide(L)' 'MLQWFSGNIGFHHMHHLRPGIPNYRLQASHEECPDISGAATVLTLRDALRAPSFVLWDEDLEQMVPFPSR' A
#
# COMPACT_ATOMS: atom_id res chain seq x y z
N MET A 1 -6.78 12.35 6.13
CA MET A 1 -8.25 12.16 6.28
C MET A 1 -8.60 10.76 6.81
N LEU A 2 -8.16 9.65 6.19
CA LEU A 2 -8.45 8.27 6.68
C LEU A 2 -7.36 7.62 7.55
N GLN A 3 -6.27 8.34 7.84
CA GLN A 3 -5.11 7.84 8.59
C GLN A 3 -5.47 7.15 9.93
N TRP A 4 -6.42 7.71 10.70
CA TRP A 4 -6.87 7.11 11.96
C TRP A 4 -7.70 5.83 11.72
N PHE A 5 -8.57 5.85 10.72
CA PHE A 5 -9.41 4.70 10.36
C PHE A 5 -8.59 3.52 9.83
N SER A 6 -7.55 3.81 9.03
CA SER A 6 -6.65 2.80 8.48
C SER A 6 -5.44 2.51 9.37
N GLY A 7 -5.36 3.10 10.56
CA GLY A 7 -4.23 2.91 11.50
C GLY A 7 -2.86 3.31 10.94
N ASN A 8 -2.81 4.30 10.04
CA ASN A 8 -1.60 4.70 9.33
C ASN A 8 -0.95 3.55 8.52
N ILE A 9 -1.72 2.56 8.06
CA ILE A 9 -1.21 1.43 7.27
C ILE A 9 -0.47 1.87 5.99
N GLY A 10 -0.81 3.04 5.46
CA GLY A 10 -0.11 3.63 4.32
C GLY A 10 1.38 3.88 4.59
N PHE A 11 1.79 4.06 5.85
CA PHE A 11 3.18 4.23 6.26
C PHE A 11 3.85 2.95 6.79
N HIS A 12 3.19 1.80 6.65
CA HIS A 12 3.74 0.53 7.15
C HIS A 12 5.08 0.18 6.48
N HIS A 13 5.26 0.55 5.21
CA HIS A 13 6.52 0.42 4.50
C HIS A 13 7.67 1.17 5.21
N MET A 14 7.41 2.38 5.71
CA MET A 14 8.38 3.17 6.46
C MET A 14 8.64 2.59 7.86
N HIS A 15 7.60 2.03 8.50
CA HIS A 15 7.77 1.33 9.76
C HIS A 15 8.67 0.09 9.61
N HIS A 16 8.53 -0.69 8.54
CA HIS A 16 9.44 -1.80 8.26
C HIS A 16 10.87 -1.35 7.94
N LEU A 17 11.03 -0.23 7.22
CA LEU A 17 12.34 0.35 6.92
C LEU A 17 13.06 0.80 8.21
N ARG A 18 12.32 1.40 9.15
CA ARG A 18 12.85 1.91 10.44
C ARG A 18 11.85 1.65 11.58
N PRO A 19 11.88 0.45 12.20
CA PRO A 19 10.93 0.06 13.25
C PRO A 19 10.94 0.96 14.49
N GLY A 20 12.04 1.68 14.72
CA GLY A 20 12.19 2.62 15.83
C GLY A 20 11.41 3.93 15.69
N ILE A 21 10.81 4.21 14.52
CA ILE A 21 9.97 5.40 14.33
C ILE A 21 8.58 5.10 14.89
N PRO A 22 8.12 5.83 15.92
CA PRO A 22 6.79 5.63 16.48
C PRO A 22 5.71 6.09 15.48
N ASN A 23 4.52 5.47 15.53
CA ASN A 23 3.46 5.65 14.53
C ASN A 23 3.10 7.13 14.26
N TYR A 24 3.04 7.95 15.31
CA TYR A 24 2.73 9.38 15.23
C TYR A 24 3.80 10.23 14.53
N ARG A 25 5.02 9.70 14.32
CA ARG A 25 6.11 10.37 13.57
C ARG A 25 6.29 9.84 12.16
N LEU A 26 5.64 8.73 11.79
CA LEU A 26 5.80 8.12 10.47
C LEU A 26 5.45 9.08 9.33
N GLN A 27 4.37 9.85 9.46
CA GLN A 27 3.97 10.81 8.45
C GLN A 27 5.02 11.92 8.27
N ALA A 28 5.50 12.51 9.36
CA ALA A 28 6.51 13.56 9.30
C ALA A 28 7.82 13.05 8.67
N SER A 29 8.27 11.85 9.07
CA SER A 29 9.46 11.22 8.49
C SER A 29 9.29 10.89 7.00
N HIS A 30 8.07 10.56 6.56
CA HIS A 30 7.76 10.33 5.14
C HIS A 30 7.78 11.64 4.34
N GLU A 31 7.16 12.70 4.85
CA GLU A 31 7.17 14.02 4.22
C GLU A 31 8.59 14.63 4.12
N GLU A 32 9.45 14.37 5.11
CA GLU A 32 10.85 14.81 5.13
C GLU A 32 11.77 14.00 4.19
N CYS A 33 11.31 12.86 3.67
CA CYS A 33 12.11 11.98 2.80
C CYS A 33 11.47 11.79 1.42
N PRO A 34 11.49 12.82 0.55
CA PRO A 34 10.79 12.80 -0.73
C PRO A 34 11.28 11.69 -1.68
N ASP A 35 12.56 11.31 -1.62
CA ASP A 35 13.12 10.24 -2.46
C ASP A 35 12.49 8.86 -2.17
N ILE A 36 12.18 8.59 -0.90
CA ILE A 36 11.52 7.34 -0.49
C ILE A 36 10.04 7.41 -0.81
N SER A 37 9.42 8.56 -0.53
CA SER A 37 8.00 8.81 -0.77
C SER A 37 7.61 8.74 -2.24
N GLY A 38 8.47 9.19 -3.15
CA GLY A 38 8.24 9.13 -4.60
C GLY A 38 8.35 7.73 -5.21
N ALA A 39 9.09 6.82 -4.56
CA ALA A 39 9.24 5.44 -5.00
C ALA A 39 8.15 4.50 -4.46
N ALA A 40 7.36 4.95 -3.47
CA ALA A 40 6.33 4.14 -2.85
C ALA A 40 5.10 3.99 -3.76
N THR A 41 4.57 2.76 -3.85
CA THR A 41 3.29 2.52 -4.52
C THR A 41 2.15 3.12 -3.70
N VAL A 42 1.40 4.05 -4.30
CA VAL A 42 0.23 4.66 -3.67
C VAL A 42 -1.02 3.87 -4.06
N LEU A 43 -1.66 3.26 -3.07
CA LEU A 43 -2.94 2.56 -3.25
C LEU A 43 -4.09 3.50 -2.92
N THR A 44 -5.07 3.58 -3.82
CA THR A 44 -6.31 4.31 -3.59
C THR A 44 -7.38 3.40 -2.98
N LEU A 45 -8.47 3.99 -2.45
CA LEU A 45 -9.64 3.22 -2.04
C LEU A 45 -10.26 2.41 -3.18
N ARG A 46 -10.20 2.93 -4.42
CA ARG A 46 -10.68 2.21 -5.59
C ARG A 46 -9.85 0.95 -5.84
N ASP A 47 -8.54 1.02 -5.64
CA ASP A 47 -7.65 -0.12 -5.79
C ASP A 47 -7.94 -1.17 -4.71
N ALA A 48 -8.17 -0.74 -3.47
CA ALA A 48 -8.59 -1.63 -2.39
C ALA A 48 -9.92 -2.34 -2.69
N LEU A 49 -10.90 -1.65 -3.29
CA LEU A 49 -12.18 -2.25 -3.69
C LEU A 49 -12.04 -3.22 -4.86
N ARG A 50 -11.01 -3.08 -5.71
CA ARG A 50 -10.67 -4.02 -6.77
C ARG A 50 -9.85 -5.21 -6.29
N ALA A 51 -9.14 -5.08 -5.16
CA ALA A 51 -8.26 -6.12 -4.64
C ALA A 51 -8.89 -7.53 -4.56
N PRO A 52 -10.17 -7.70 -4.17
CA PRO A 52 -10.78 -9.03 -4.11
C PRO A 52 -10.94 -9.73 -5.47
N SER A 53 -10.86 -9.02 -6.60
CA SER A 53 -10.92 -9.64 -7.93
C SER A 53 -9.57 -10.21 -8.37
N PHE A 54 -8.48 -9.95 -7.65
CA PHE A 54 -7.18 -10.53 -7.93
C PHE A 54 -7.06 -11.87 -7.18
N VAL A 55 -7.49 -12.96 -7.81
CA VAL A 55 -7.60 -14.26 -7.14
C VAL A 55 -6.65 -15.31 -7.70
N LEU A 56 -6.42 -15.30 -9.01
CA LEU A 56 -5.54 -16.26 -9.69
C LEU A 56 -4.31 -15.53 -10.21
N TRP A 57 -3.15 -16.18 -10.22
CA TRP A 57 -1.97 -15.70 -10.93
C TRP A 57 -1.97 -16.29 -12.33
N ASP A 58 -1.86 -15.44 -13.35
CA ASP A 58 -1.72 -15.83 -14.74
C ASP A 58 -0.23 -15.76 -15.10
N GLU A 59 0.39 -16.91 -15.41
CA GLU A 59 1.83 -16.98 -15.71
C GLU A 59 2.20 -16.32 -17.04
N ASP A 60 1.31 -16.38 -18.05
CA ASP A 60 1.57 -15.81 -19.37
C ASP A 60 1.49 -14.28 -19.34
N LEU A 61 0.57 -13.75 -18.51
CA LEU A 61 0.36 -12.31 -18.35
C LEU A 61 1.15 -11.69 -17.18
N GLU A 62 1.84 -12.51 -16.39
CA GLU A 62 2.57 -12.12 -15.16
C GLU A 62 1.76 -11.19 -14.24
N GLN A 63 0.48 -11.48 -14.08
CA GLN A 63 -0.43 -10.64 -13.28
C GLN A 63 -1.52 -11.45 -12.59
N MET A 64 -2.14 -10.84 -11.58
CA MET A 64 -3.32 -11.42 -10.95
C MET A 64 -4.59 -11.16 -11.78
N VAL A 65 -5.42 -12.19 -11.94
CA VAL A 65 -6.66 -12.16 -12.72
C VAL A 65 -7.87 -12.65 -11.89
N PRO A 66 -9.10 -12.25 -12.22
CA PRO A 66 -10.31 -12.79 -11.61
C PRO A 66 -10.60 -14.22 -12.09
N PHE A 67 -11.51 -14.91 -11.40
CA PHE A 67 -12.07 -16.14 -11.92
C PHE A 67 -12.76 -15.90 -13.28
N PRO A 68 -12.69 -16.88 -14.21
CA PRO A 68 -13.46 -16.82 -15.44
C PRO A 68 -14.96 -16.65 -15.12
N SER A 69 -15.61 -15.71 -15.80
CA SER A 69 -17.07 -15.64 -15.79
C SER A 69 -17.64 -16.92 -16.40
N ARG A 70 -18.58 -17.55 -15.67
CA ARG A 70 -19.28 -18.76 -16.11
C ARG A 70 -20.03 -18.58 -17.42
#